data_AF-A0A084VR62-F1
#
_entry.id   AF-A0A084VR62-F1
#
_cell.length_a   1.000
_cell.length_b   1.000
_cell.length_c   1.000
_cell.angle_alpha   90.00
_cell.angle_beta   90.00
_cell.angle_gamma   90.00
#
_symmetry.space_group_name_H-M   'P 1'
#
loop_
_entity.id
_entity.type
_entity.pdbx_description
1 polymer ?
#
loop_
_entity_poly.entity_id
_entity_poly.type
_entity_poly.pdbx_seq_one_letter_code
_entity_poly.pdbx_strand_id
1 'polypeptide(L)'
;MAQSVTLFLVLIGAIGVALSLLATDQNLEATESAARAFLDGLEDEIRDINYNTTLQSWNYETNITDETLDMRNDAVDEQSQFLKGPWDGLLILISSDPVTGGWKYT
;
A
#
# COMPACT_ATOMS: atom_id res chain seq x y z
N MET A 1 -6.07 -35.00 41.72
CA MET A 1 -4.93 -34.73 40.82
C MET A 1 -5.36 -34.51 39.37
N ALA A 2 -6.20 -35.38 38.78
CA ALA A 2 -6.67 -35.20 37.39
C ALA A 2 -7.42 -33.89 37.14
N GLN A 3 -8.37 -33.52 38.02
CA GLN A 3 -9.22 -32.33 37.88
C GLN A 3 -8.42 -31.00 37.89
N SER A 4 -7.35 -30.94 38.66
CA SER A 4 -6.46 -29.77 38.73
C SER A 4 -5.69 -29.59 37.42
N VAL A 5 -5.19 -30.69 36.83
CA VAL A 5 -4.46 -30.67 35.55
C VAL A 5 -5.36 -30.26 34.39
N THR A 6 -6.61 -30.75 34.35
CA THR A 6 -7.57 -30.37 33.31
C THR A 6 -7.91 -28.87 33.37
N LEU A 7 -8.03 -28.31 34.58
CA LEU A 7 -8.30 -26.88 34.77
C LEU A 7 -7.14 -26.01 34.23
N PHE A 8 -5.89 -26.41 34.50
CA PHE A 8 -4.71 -25.71 33.99
C PHE A 8 -4.63 -25.73 32.47
N LEU A 9 -4.93 -26.87 31.83
CA LEU A 9 -4.91 -26.98 30.37
C LEU A 9 -5.97 -26.11 29.69
N VAL A 10 -7.17 -26.05 30.28
CA VAL A 10 -8.26 -25.17 29.78
C VAL A 10 -7.88 -23.69 29.91
N LEU A 11 -7.25 -23.31 31.02
CA LEU A 11 -6.77 -21.94 31.24
C LEU A 11 -5.70 -21.51 30.24
N ILE A 12 -4.71 -22.38 29.98
CA ILE A 12 -3.66 -22.10 28.98
C ILE A 12 -4.27 -21.98 27.58
N GLY A 13 -5.22 -22.86 27.23
CA GLY A 13 -5.94 -22.78 25.96
C GLY A 13 -6.74 -21.48 25.80
N ALA A 14 -7.48 -21.08 26.84
CA ALA A 14 -8.26 -19.83 26.83
C ALA A 14 -7.37 -18.59 26.73
N ILE A 15 -6.25 -18.57 27.45
CA ILE A 15 -5.26 -17.48 27.38
C ILE A 15 -4.62 -17.43 25.98
N GLY A 16 -4.28 -18.58 25.40
CA GLY A 16 -3.73 -18.66 24.04
C GLY A 16 -4.68 -18.10 22.97
N VAL A 17 -5.97 -18.44 23.05
CA VAL A 17 -7.00 -17.93 22.13
C VAL A 17 -7.22 -16.42 22.30
N ALA A 18 -7.26 -15.93 23.54
CA ALA A 18 -7.38 -14.50 23.80
C ALA A 18 -6.17 -13.72 23.27
N LEU A 19 -4.95 -14.22 23.51
CA LEU A 19 -3.73 -13.61 23.00
C LEU A 19 -3.67 -13.61 21.47
N SER A 20 -4.15 -14.67 20.79
CA SER A 20 -4.21 -14.69 19.33
C SER A 20 -5.19 -13.67 18.76
N LEU A 21 -6.34 -13.45 19.41
CA LEU A 21 -7.34 -12.48 18.95
C LEU A 21 -6.85 -11.04 19.12
N LEU A 22 -6.21 -10.72 20.25
CA LEU A 22 -5.63 -9.39 20.48
C LEU A 22 -4.44 -9.10 19.57
N ALA A 23 -3.64 -10.13 19.24
CA ALA A 23 -2.51 -9.98 18.32
C ALA A 23 -2.95 -9.66 16.88
N THR A 24 -4.06 -10.23 16.42
CA THR A 24 -4.62 -9.94 15.09
C THR A 24 -5.09 -8.50 14.97
N ASP A 25 -5.76 -7.97 16.00
CA ASP A 25 -6.31 -6.61 16.01
C ASP A 25 -5.20 -5.55 15.96
N GLN A 26 -4.14 -5.74 16.76
CA GLN A 26 -2.99 -4.83 16.76
C GLN A 26 -2.16 -4.87 15.47
N ASN A 27 -2.07 -6.03 14.82
CA ASN A 27 -1.35 -6.18 13.55
C ASN A 27 -2.14 -5.52 12.40
N LEU A 28 -3.47 -5.67 12.40
CA LEU A 28 -4.34 -5.04 11.43
C LEU A 28 -4.30 -3.51 11.54
N GLU A 29 -4.43 -2.96 12.75
CA GLU A 29 -4.33 -1.51 13.01
C GLU A 29 -2.96 -0.95 12.61
N ALA A 30 -1.87 -1.68 12.87
CA ALA A 30 -0.53 -1.28 12.46
C ALA A 30 -0.38 -1.29 10.92
N THR A 31 -0.93 -2.30 10.25
CA THR A 31 -0.90 -2.42 8.79
C THR A 31 -1.77 -1.36 8.13
N GLU A 32 -2.96 -1.08 8.65
CA GLU A 32 -3.84 -0.02 8.18
C GLU A 32 -3.16 1.35 8.35
N SER A 33 -2.55 1.61 9.51
CA SER A 33 -1.80 2.86 9.74
C SER A 33 -0.63 3.03 8.78
N ALA A 34 0.10 1.96 8.48
CA ALA A 34 1.21 1.99 7.53
C ALA A 34 0.71 2.22 6.09
N ALA A 35 -0.39 1.56 5.70
CA ALA A 35 -1.01 1.76 4.39
C ALA A 35 -1.53 3.20 4.22
N ARG A 36 -2.16 3.78 5.24
CA ARG A 36 -2.59 5.19 5.23
C ARG A 36 -1.42 6.14 5.05
N ALA A 37 -0.35 5.98 5.84
CA ALA A 37 0.83 6.81 5.73
C ALA A 37 1.52 6.70 4.34
N PHE A 38 1.53 5.50 3.76
CA PHE A 38 2.02 5.29 2.40
C PHE A 38 1.13 6.00 1.36
N LEU A 39 -0.20 5.88 1.48
CA LEU A 39 -1.14 6.53 0.56
C LEU A 39 -1.08 8.05 0.65
N ASP A 40 -1.00 8.62 1.85
CA ASP A 40 -0.92 10.08 2.05
C ASP A 40 0.33 10.66 1.34
N GLY A 41 1.48 9.98 1.44
CA GLY A 41 2.69 10.39 0.72
C GLY A 41 2.57 10.22 -0.79
N LEU A 42 2.01 9.08 -1.23
CA LEU A 42 1.82 8.78 -2.64
C LEU A 42 0.83 9.74 -3.32
N GLU A 43 -0.21 10.19 -2.62
CA GLU A 43 -1.23 11.07 -3.18
C GLU A 43 -0.67 12.45 -3.56
N ASP A 44 0.22 13.00 -2.74
CA ASP A 44 0.89 14.27 -3.07
C ASP A 44 1.83 14.11 -4.27
N GLU A 45 2.61 13.03 -4.33
CA GLU A 45 3.50 12.75 -5.48
C GLU A 45 2.69 12.53 -6.78
N ILE A 46 1.57 11.78 -6.71
CA ILE A 46 0.65 11.60 -7.84
C ILE A 46 0.04 12.93 -8.29
N ARG A 47 -0.31 13.81 -7.34
CA ARG A 47 -0.86 15.13 -7.66
C ARG A 47 0.15 15.97 -8.43
N ASP A 48 1.38 16.03 -7.95
CA ASP A 48 2.44 16.85 -8.55
C ASP A 48 2.80 16.36 -9.96
N ILE A 49 2.95 15.05 -10.15
CA ILE A 49 3.28 14.50 -11.47
C ILE A 49 2.13 14.69 -12.46
N ASN A 50 0.87 14.50 -12.02
CA ASN A 50 -0.30 14.74 -12.85
C ASN A 50 -0.42 16.21 -13.26
N TYR A 51 -0.14 17.13 -12.32
CA TYR A 51 -0.12 18.55 -12.61
C TYR A 51 0.92 18.89 -13.66
N ASN A 52 2.16 18.42 -13.51
CA ASN A 52 3.23 18.66 -14.47
C ASN A 52 2.88 18.10 -15.85
N THR A 53 2.45 16.84 -15.96
CA THR A 53 2.09 16.23 -17.25
C THR A 53 0.95 16.98 -17.95
N THR A 54 -0.05 17.43 -17.18
CA THR A 54 -1.17 18.23 -17.71
C THR A 54 -0.69 19.59 -18.19
N LEU A 55 0.19 20.26 -17.43
CA LEU A 55 0.78 21.54 -17.79
C LEU A 55 1.60 21.45 -19.08
N GLN A 56 2.45 20.43 -19.22
CA GLN A 56 3.25 20.26 -20.44
C GLN A 56 2.39 19.90 -21.65
N SER A 57 1.35 19.09 -21.44
CA SER A 57 0.36 18.84 -22.50
C SER A 57 -0.33 20.13 -22.94
N TRP A 58 -0.76 20.96 -22.00
CA TRP A 58 -1.36 22.25 -22.30
C TRP A 58 -0.40 23.19 -23.06
N ASN A 59 0.87 23.25 -22.64
CA ASN A 59 1.88 24.07 -23.31
C ASN A 59 2.08 23.66 -24.77
N TYR A 60 2.11 22.35 -25.07
CA TYR A 60 2.17 21.85 -26.44
C TYR A 60 0.93 22.19 -27.24
N GLU A 61 -0.26 21.91 -26.71
CA GLU A 61 -1.54 22.13 -27.43
C GLU A 61 -1.82 23.62 -27.69
N THR A 62 -1.30 24.52 -26.85
CA THR A 62 -1.44 25.97 -27.04
C THR A 62 -0.30 26.62 -27.81
N ASN A 63 0.85 25.95 -27.91
CA ASN A 63 2.02 26.40 -28.66
C ASN A 63 2.78 25.22 -29.25
N ILE A 64 2.37 24.76 -30.44
CA ILE A 64 2.91 23.55 -31.08
C ILE A 64 4.29 23.85 -31.67
N THR A 65 5.33 23.30 -31.03
CA THR A 65 6.73 23.36 -31.45
C THR A 65 7.44 22.06 -31.10
N ASP A 66 8.62 21.82 -31.67
CA ASP A 66 9.43 20.64 -31.33
C ASP A 66 9.86 20.65 -29.85
N GLU A 67 10.18 21.83 -29.30
CA GLU A 67 10.57 21.99 -27.88
C GLU A 67 9.41 21.65 -26.93
N THR A 68 8.21 22.16 -27.19
CA THR A 68 7.03 21.85 -26.37
C THR A 68 6.56 20.40 -26.53
N LEU A 69 6.81 19.78 -27.68
CA LEU A 69 6.59 18.35 -27.89
C LEU A 69 7.54 17.50 -27.05
N ASP A 70 8.82 17.85 -27.01
CA ASP A 70 9.86 17.15 -26.24
C ASP A 70 9.55 17.20 -24.73
N MET A 71 9.28 18.40 -24.20
CA MET A 71 8.90 18.58 -22.79
C MET A 71 7.64 17.80 -22.40
N ARG A 72 6.67 17.70 -23.31
CA ARG A 72 5.46 16.90 -23.08
C ARG A 72 5.77 15.40 -23.05
N ASN A 73 6.61 14.91 -23.95
CA ASN A 73 6.97 13.51 -24.01
C ASN A 73 7.77 13.09 -22.77
N ASP A 74 8.75 13.91 -22.36
CA ASP A 74 9.51 13.69 -21.13
C ASP A 74 8.60 13.60 -19.90
N ALA A 75 7.64 14.52 -19.76
CA ALA A 75 6.69 14.50 -18.64
C ALA A 75 5.74 13.30 -18.66
N VAL A 76 5.39 12.76 -19.83
CA VAL A 76 4.58 11.54 -19.96
C VAL A 76 5.41 10.30 -19.64
N ASP A 77 6.66 10.26 -20.07
CA ASP A 77 7.57 9.15 -19.79
C ASP A 77 7.93 9.08 -18.30
N GLU A 78 8.15 10.23 -17.65
CA GLU A 78 8.35 10.32 -16.20
C GLU A 78 7.11 9.83 -15.44
N GLN A 79 5.91 10.28 -15.83
CA GLN A 79 4.65 9.82 -15.24
C GLN A 79 4.45 8.31 -15.38
N SER A 80 4.75 7.76 -16.56
CA SER A 80 4.63 6.32 -16.82
C SER A 80 5.59 5.50 -15.95
N GLN A 81 6.82 5.99 -15.76
CA GLN A 81 7.81 5.34 -14.89
C GLN A 81 7.38 5.40 -13.42
N PHE A 82 6.97 6.59 -12.97
CA PHE A 82 6.51 6.79 -11.61
C PHE A 82 5.31 5.92 -11.29
N LEU A 83 4.27 5.89 -12.14
CA LEU A 83 3.05 5.12 -11.85
C LEU A 83 3.25 3.60 -11.93
N LYS A 84 4.39 3.07 -12.36
CA LYS A 84 4.67 1.63 -12.34
C LYS A 84 5.25 1.14 -11.02
N GLY A 85 6.12 1.92 -10.37
CA GLY A 85 6.91 1.45 -9.22
C GLY A 85 6.15 1.30 -7.88
N PRO A 86 5.38 2.31 -7.43
CA PRO A 86 4.77 2.33 -6.10
C PRO A 86 3.80 1.19 -5.83
N TRP A 87 3.13 0.66 -6.85
CA TRP A 87 2.15 -0.42 -6.70
C TRP A 87 2.78 -1.74 -6.25
N ASP A 88 4.04 -1.99 -6.61
CA ASP A 88 4.77 -3.18 -6.15
C ASP A 88 5.04 -3.12 -4.64
N GLY A 89 5.31 -1.94 -4.09
CA GLY A 89 5.51 -1.72 -2.65
C GLY A 89 4.23 -1.89 -1.83
N LEU A 90 3.10 -1.37 -2.33
CA LEU A 90 1.79 -1.54 -1.70
C LEU A 90 1.37 -3.02 -1.66
N LEU A 91 1.61 -3.76 -2.75
CA LEU A 91 1.33 -5.21 -2.82
C LEU A 91 2.12 -6.02 -1.79
N ILE A 92 3.37 -5.64 -1.52
CA ILE A 92 4.21 -6.30 -0.50
C ILE A 92 3.64 -6.03 0.90
N LEU A 93 3.23 -4.79 1.20
CA LEU A 93 2.63 -4.44 2.50
C LEU A 93 1.34 -5.24 2.76
N ILE A 94 0.44 -5.33 1.77
CA ILE A 94 -0.85 -6.03 1.89
C ILE A 94 -0.69 -7.56 1.91
N SER A 95 0.29 -8.12 1.19
CA SER A 95 0.52 -9.57 1.12
C SER A 95 1.27 -10.15 2.33
N SER A 96 1.90 -9.30 3.15
CA SER A 96 2.59 -9.70 4.37
C SER A 96 1.66 -9.89 5.59
N ASP A 97 0.38 -9.54 5.46
CA ASP A 97 -0.64 -9.74 6.47
C ASP A 97 -1.04 -11.24 6.58
N PRO A 98 -0.93 -11.88 7.76
CA PRO A 98 -1.36 -13.27 7.97
C PRO A 98 -2.87 -13.52 7.75
N VAL A 99 -3.71 -12.47 7.72
CA VAL A 99 -5.16 -12.57 7.47
C VAL A 99 -5.48 -12.73 5.98
N THR A 100 -4.67 -12.18 5.07
CA THR A 100 -4.93 -12.22 3.61
C THR A 100 -4.34 -13.44 2.92
N GLY A 101 -3.81 -14.41 3.69
CA GLY A 101 -3.11 -15.61 3.22
C GLY A 101 -3.81 -16.36 2.08
N GLY A 102 -3.53 -15.96 0.84
CA GLY A 102 -3.90 -16.74 -0.33
C GLY A 102 -4.48 -16.04 -1.56
N TRP A 103 -4.45 -14.70 -1.70
CA TRP A 103 -4.70 -14.13 -3.04
C TRP A 103 -3.39 -14.14 -3.85
N LYS A 104 -2.94 -15.34 -4.20
CA LYS A 104 -2.02 -15.51 -5.33
C LYS A 104 -2.81 -15.20 -6.59
N TYR A 105 -2.51 -14.08 -7.24
CA TYR A 105 -3.00 -13.79 -8.58
C TYR A 105 -2.59 -14.95 -9.51
N THR A 106 -3.57 -15.79 -9.84
CA THR A 106 -3.49 -16.79 -10.91
C THR A 106 -3.81 -16.15 -12.25
#